data_AF-A0A0G0HF65-F1
#
_entry.id   AF-A0A0G0HF65-F1
#
_cell.length_a   1.000
_cell.length_b   1.000
_cell.length_c   1.000
_cell.angle_alpha   90.00
_cell.angle_beta   90.00
_cell.angle_gamma   90.00
#
_symmetry.space_group_name_H-M   'P 1'
#
loop_
_entity.id
_entity.type
_entity.pdbx_description
1 polymer ?
#
loop_
_entity_poly.entity_id
_entity_poly.type
_entity_poly.pdbx_seq_one_letter_code
_entity_poly.pdbx_strand_id
1 'polypeptide(L)' 'MSHEPKKRHSRARQGKRRASIKLQVPGFAVCPNCKTTVYPHTVCKKCGFYNGKQVVKIKQPKKEDQSKK' A
#
# COMPACT_ATOMS: atom_id res chain seq x y z
N MET A 1 -18.60 15.59 36.14
CA MET A 1 -17.46 14.90 35.48
C MET A 1 -16.70 15.93 34.65
N SER A 2 -15.46 16.25 35.05
CA SER A 2 -14.66 17.32 34.42
C SER A 2 -14.08 16.95 33.04
N HIS A 3 -14.14 15.66 32.68
CA HIS A 3 -13.62 15.14 31.41
C HIS A 3 -14.68 15.02 30.31
N GLU A 4 -15.95 15.25 30.63
CA GLU A 4 -17.02 15.22 29.63
C GLU A 4 -17.10 16.57 28.91
N PRO A 5 -17.20 16.61 27.57
CA PRO A 5 -17.39 17.85 26.83
C PRO A 5 -18.64 18.59 27.32
N LYS A 6 -18.45 19.80 27.85
CA LYS A 6 -19.54 20.63 28.38
C LYS A 6 -20.60 20.98 27.34
N LYS A 7 -20.24 21.06 26.05
CA LYS A 7 -21.11 21.39 24.92
C LYS A 7 -20.69 20.66 23.66
N ARG A 8 -21.64 20.45 22.74
CA ARG A 8 -21.37 19.91 21.40
C ARG A 8 -20.44 20.85 20.62
N HIS A 9 -19.48 20.29 19.90
CA HIS A 9 -18.64 21.06 18.96
C HIS A 9 -19.46 21.53 17.75
N SER A 10 -19.22 22.78 17.32
CA SER A 10 -19.84 23.33 16.12
C SER A 10 -19.38 22.59 14.86
N ARG A 11 -20.23 22.57 13.82
CA ARG A 11 -19.88 21.96 12.51
C ARG A 11 -18.60 22.55 11.93
N ALA A 12 -18.43 23.87 12.05
CA ALA A 12 -17.23 24.57 11.60
C ALA A 12 -15.96 24.10 12.33
N ARG A 13 -16.00 23.95 13.67
CA ARG A 13 -14.85 23.45 14.45
C ARG A 13 -14.49 22.02 14.07
N GLN A 14 -15.49 21.15 13.92
CA GLN A 14 -15.28 19.77 13.47
C GLN A 14 -14.70 19.70 12.06
N GLY A 15 -15.21 20.52 11.14
CA GLY A 15 -14.74 20.61 9.76
C GLY A 15 -13.28 21.05 9.67
N LYS A 16 -12.90 22.13 10.37
CA LYS A 16 -11.51 22.61 10.43
C LYS A 16 -10.55 21.54 10.97
N ARG A 17 -10.93 20.85 12.04
CA ARG A 17 -10.12 19.76 12.63
C ARG A 17 -9.95 18.57 11.67
N ARG A 18 -10.97 18.25 10.88
CA ARG A 18 -10.87 17.16 9.89
C ARG A 18 -10.05 17.58 8.67
N ALA A 19 -10.17 18.84 8.23
CA ALA A 19 -9.44 19.36 7.08
C ALA A 19 -7.91 19.39 7.27
N SER A 20 -7.43 19.50 8.51
CA SER A 20 -6.00 19.41 8.81
C SER A 20 -5.43 18.00 8.73
N ILE A 21 -6.27 16.96 8.78
CA ILE A 21 -5.84 15.55 8.71
C ILE A 21 -5.71 15.18 7.24
N LYS A 22 -4.47 15.15 6.73
CA LYS A 22 -4.16 14.77 5.34
C LYS A 22 -3.68 13.32 5.28
N LEU A 23 -4.20 12.56 4.33
CA LEU A 23 -3.70 11.22 4.01
C LEU A 23 -2.62 11.34 2.94
N GLN A 24 -1.51 10.62 3.12
CA GLN A 24 -0.43 10.54 2.13
C GLN A 24 -0.40 9.14 1.51
N VAL A 25 -0.21 9.09 0.20
CA VAL A 25 -0.04 7.83 -0.52
C VAL A 25 1.40 7.34 -0.28
N PRO A 26 1.60 6.08 0.14
CA PRO A 26 2.92 5.52 0.28
C PRO A 26 3.64 5.39 -1.07
N GLY A 27 4.97 5.49 -1.06
CA GLY A 27 5.79 5.29 -2.25
C GLY A 27 5.80 3.84 -2.71
N PHE A 28 5.79 3.64 -4.04
CA PHE A 28 5.94 2.33 -4.67
C PHE A 28 7.26 2.26 -5.45
N ALA A 29 7.87 1.08 -5.48
CA ALA A 29 9.06 0.78 -6.25
C ALA A 29 8.76 -0.29 -7.32
N VAL A 30 9.55 -0.33 -8.38
CA VAL A 30 9.45 -1.37 -9.41
C VAL A 30 10.30 -2.57 -9.01
N CYS A 31 9.73 -3.77 -9.01
CA CYS A 31 10.46 -4.99 -8.75
C CYS A 31 11.42 -5.32 -9.92
N PRO A 32 12.72 -5.55 -9.68
CA PRO A 32 13.69 -5.83 -10.74
C PRO A 32 13.40 -7.14 -11.50
N ASN A 33 12.83 -8.14 -10.83
CA ASN A 33 12.66 -9.48 -11.43
C ASN A 33 11.40 -9.62 -12.29
N CYS A 34 10.28 -9.02 -11.87
CA CYS A 34 8.98 -9.19 -12.55
C CYS A 34 8.37 -7.88 -13.06
N LYS A 35 9.06 -6.74 -12.88
CA LYS A 35 8.64 -5.39 -13.31
C LYS A 35 7.27 -4.95 -12.76
N THR A 36 6.85 -5.52 -11.63
CA THR A 36 5.59 -5.14 -10.98
C THR A 36 5.83 -4.13 -9.86
N THR A 37 4.82 -3.30 -9.59
CA THR A 37 4.85 -2.33 -8.49
C THR A 37 4.80 -3.06 -7.15
N VAL A 38 5.74 -2.72 -6.27
CA VAL A 38 5.90 -3.31 -4.94
C VAL A 38 6.11 -2.23 -3.91
N TYR A 39 5.82 -2.54 -2.64
CA TYR A 39 6.21 -1.69 -1.54
C TYR A 39 7.72 -1.80 -1.31
N PRO A 40 8.41 -0.68 -1.01
CA PRO A 40 9.82 -0.71 -0.65
C PRO A 40 10.04 -1.57 0.59
N HIS A 41 11.20 -2.21 0.68
CA HIS A 41 11.61 -3.12 1.77
C HIS A 41 10.69 -4.33 2.00
N THR A 42 9.81 -4.68 1.07
CA THR A 42 8.95 -5.87 1.16
C THR A 42 9.30 -6.91 0.09
N VAL A 43 9.02 -8.19 0.40
CA VAL A 43 9.12 -9.27 -0.58
C VAL A 43 8.05 -9.07 -1.66
N CYS A 44 8.42 -9.21 -2.93
CA CYS A 44 7.44 -9.13 -4.01
C CYS A 44 6.44 -10.29 -3.91
N LYS A 45 5.15 -9.99 -3.75
CA LYS A 45 4.08 -11.00 -3.66
C LYS A 45 3.87 -11.82 -4.93
N LYS A 46 4.34 -11.34 -6.08
CA LYS A 46 4.18 -12.03 -7.38
C LYS A 46 5.31 -13.01 -7.68
N CYS A 47 6.56 -12.63 -7.40
CA CYS A 47 7.71 -13.48 -7.71
C CYS A 47 8.37 -14.11 -6.47
N GLY A 48 8.10 -13.62 -5.26
CA GLY A 48 8.66 -14.18 -4.01
C GLY A 48 10.12 -13.80 -3.76
N PHE A 49 10.65 -12.84 -4.53
CA PHE A 49 12.03 -12.38 -4.44
C PHE A 49 12.17 -11.10 -3.60
N TYR A 50 13.28 -11.02 -2.87
CA TYR A 50 13.76 -9.83 -2.17
C TYR A 50 15.29 -9.75 -2.32
N ASN A 51 15.81 -8.61 -2.77
CA ASN A 51 17.25 -8.40 -3.02
C ASN A 51 17.92 -9.53 -3.81
N GLY A 52 17.26 -10.00 -4.88
CA GLY A 52 17.78 -11.07 -5.75
C GLY A 52 17.70 -12.48 -5.16
N LYS A 53 17.33 -12.65 -3.89
CA LYS A 53 17.15 -13.96 -3.26
C LYS A 53 15.69 -14.40 -3.27
N GLN A 54 15.44 -15.66 -3.57
CA GLN A 54 14.12 -16.25 -3.47
C GLN A 54 13.83 -16.58 -2.01
N VAL A 55 12.99 -15.76 -1.37
CA VAL A 55 12.63 -15.93 0.05
C VAL A 55 11.38 -16.78 0.20
N VAL A 56 10.45 -16.67 -0.76
CA VAL A 56 9.18 -17.41 -0.74
C VAL A 56 9.07 -18.27 -2.00
N LYS A 57 8.86 -19.58 -1.84
CA LYS A 57 8.54 -20.49 -2.93
C LYS A 57 7.09 -20.31 -3.35
N ILE A 58 6.83 -19.33 -4.22
CA ILE A 58 5.50 -19.13 -4.82
C ILE A 58 5.41 -20.01 -6.07
N LYS A 59 4.42 -20.90 -6.14
CA LYS A 59 4.11 -21.68 -7.36
C LYS A 59 3.70 -20.70 -8.45
N GLN A 60 4.53 -20.55 -9.49
CA GLN A 60 4.20 -19.73 -10.66
C GLN A 60 3.06 -20.41 -11.45
N PRO A 61 1.95 -19.72 -11.80
CA PRO A 61 1.13 -20.14 -12.92
C PRO A 61 1.92 -19.92 -14.21
N LYS A 62 2.00 -20.95 -15.05
CA LYS A 62 2.69 -20.94 -16.35
C LYS A 62 2.12 -19.81 -17.22
N LYS A 63 2.97 -19.00 -17.84
CA LYS A 63 2.54 -18.07 -18.90
C LYS A 63 2.29 -18.91 -20.14
N GLU A 64 1.04 -18.96 -20.61
CA GLU A 64 0.74 -19.41 -21.95
C GLU A 64 1.06 -18.28 -22.93
N ASP A 65 1.92 -18.59 -23.89
CA ASP A 65 2.31 -17.73 -24.98
C ASP A 65 1.09 -17.46 -25.87
N GLN A 66 0.64 -16.21 -25.96
CA GLN A 66 -0.27 -15.78 -27.01
C GLN A 66 0.49 -14.94 -28.04
N SER A 67 1.41 -15.59 -28.73
CA SER A 67 1.78 -15.24 -30.09
C SER A 67 0.76 -15.89 -31.04
N LYS A 68 -0.29 -15.14 -31.41
CA LYS A 68 -1.12 -15.30 -32.63
C LYS A 68 -2.38 -14.41 -32.54
N LYS A 69 -2.34 -13.21 -33.10
CA LYS A 69 -3.03 -12.86 -34.35
C LYS A 69 -2.64 -11.46 -34.80
#